data_AF-A0A5N5X9L3-F1
#
_entry.id   AF-A0A5N5X9L3-F1
#
_cell.length_a   1.000
_cell.length_b   1.000
_cell.length_c   1.000
_cell.angle_alpha   90.00
_cell.angle_beta   90.00
_cell.angle_gamma   90.00
#
_symmetry.space_group_name_H-M   'P 1'
#
loop_
_entity.id
_entity.type
_entity.pdbx_description
1 polymer ?
#
loop_
_entity_poly.entity_id
_entity_poly.type
_entity_poly.pdbx_seq_one_letter_code
_entity_poly.pdbx_strand_id
1 'polypeptide(L)'
;MRPLRASTSSLRLPLRPSRITPTTPIWFLRPRSSASRLPKHIGLTRLAHFTNLSQVPKRTLATTTPSGKTQPDLIVEELQELYETAKDEFEIATDSTKGSTIYAASDRESARDALNQLLAVFSLYTTEVPSYEESHQPQQTQPDDGGSQMVSTYFDPAEITPESREEVKRRVGQRVRELENAVADLEERAKED
;
A
#
# COMPACT_ATOMS: atom_id res chain seq x y z
N MET A 1 38.25 -16.34 -50.75
CA MET A 1 38.45 -14.89 -50.62
C MET A 1 37.15 -14.19 -51.00
N ARG A 2 36.55 -13.38 -50.11
CA ARG A 2 35.29 -12.64 -50.35
C ARG A 2 35.61 -11.17 -50.63
N PRO A 3 35.06 -10.52 -51.67
CA PRO A 3 35.22 -9.09 -51.84
C PRO A 3 34.15 -8.33 -51.04
N LEU A 4 34.62 -7.39 -50.23
CA LEU A 4 33.85 -6.27 -49.67
C LEU A 4 33.67 -5.22 -50.77
N ARG A 5 32.46 -4.66 -50.90
CA ARG A 5 32.28 -3.31 -51.43
C ARG A 5 31.01 -2.66 -50.91
N ALA A 6 31.21 -1.51 -50.26
CA ALA A 6 30.22 -0.58 -49.77
C ALA A 6 29.66 0.29 -50.91
N SER A 7 28.40 0.72 -50.79
CA SER A 7 27.88 1.92 -51.47
C SER A 7 26.67 2.45 -50.70
N THR A 8 26.85 3.50 -49.90
CA THR A 8 26.47 4.92 -50.13
C THR A 8 24.98 5.24 -50.00
N SER A 9 24.69 5.94 -48.91
CA SER A 9 23.88 7.17 -48.83
C SER A 9 22.41 7.15 -49.29
N SER A 10 21.51 7.36 -48.32
CA SER A 10 20.40 8.29 -48.52
C SER A 10 20.06 8.98 -47.20
N LEU A 11 20.39 10.27 -47.18
CA LEU A 11 20.02 11.27 -46.20
C LEU A 11 18.51 11.57 -46.35
N ARG A 12 17.75 11.56 -45.26
CA ARG A 12 16.58 12.43 -45.13
C ARG A 12 16.34 12.80 -43.67
N LEU A 13 16.31 14.11 -43.48
CA LEU A 13 16.30 14.88 -42.25
C LEU A 13 14.94 14.86 -41.52
N PRO A 14 14.91 15.25 -40.23
CA PRO A 14 13.75 15.18 -39.37
C PRO A 14 12.81 16.38 -39.59
N LEU A 15 11.50 16.17 -39.46
CA LEU A 15 10.54 17.26 -39.24
C LEU A 15 9.89 17.10 -37.87
N ARG A 16 10.38 17.90 -36.94
CA ARG A 16 9.84 18.15 -35.61
C ARG A 16 9.08 19.49 -35.69
N PRO A 17 7.77 19.54 -35.44
CA PRO A 17 7.06 20.80 -35.27
C PRO A 17 7.30 21.39 -33.88
N SER A 18 7.42 22.72 -33.87
CA SER A 18 7.90 23.57 -32.80
C SER A 18 6.91 23.83 -31.66
N ARG A 19 7.52 24.10 -30.51
CA ARG A 19 7.00 24.55 -29.21
C ARG A 19 6.46 25.99 -29.28
N ILE A 20 5.32 26.29 -28.66
CA ILE A 20 4.94 27.68 -28.32
C ILE A 20 4.20 27.73 -26.95
N THR A 21 4.83 28.40 -26.00
CA THR A 21 4.32 29.06 -24.77
C THR A 21 4.99 30.45 -24.74
N PRO A 22 4.66 31.45 -23.89
CA PRO A 22 3.51 31.71 -23.01
C PRO A 22 2.89 33.13 -23.29
N THR A 23 1.84 33.53 -22.59
CA THR A 23 1.43 34.96 -22.52
C THR A 23 0.83 35.29 -21.16
N THR A 24 1.52 36.16 -20.43
CA THR A 24 1.07 36.90 -19.25
C THR A 24 0.88 38.37 -19.63
N PRO A 25 -0.09 39.08 -19.07
CA PRO A 25 0.04 40.52 -18.86
C PRO A 25 0.32 40.86 -17.39
N ILE A 26 1.11 41.91 -17.22
CA ILE A 26 1.85 42.32 -16.04
C ILE A 26 1.49 43.82 -15.76
N TRP A 27 1.07 44.11 -14.51
CA TRP A 27 1.26 45.34 -13.70
C TRP A 27 0.20 46.46 -13.89
N PHE A 28 -0.34 47.09 -12.83
CA PHE A 28 0.27 48.17 -12.01
C PHE A 28 -0.20 48.26 -10.52
N LEU A 29 0.79 48.41 -9.61
CA LEU A 29 0.99 49.31 -8.43
C LEU A 29 -0.25 49.87 -7.65
N ARG A 30 -0.47 49.60 -6.33
CA ARG A 30 0.11 50.15 -5.04
C ARG A 30 -0.23 51.66 -4.79
N PRO A 31 -0.35 52.27 -3.56
CA PRO A 31 -0.24 51.88 -2.13
C PRO A 31 -1.47 52.32 -1.24
N ARG A 32 -1.57 52.02 0.08
CA ARG A 32 -1.12 52.92 1.18
C ARG A 32 -1.46 52.31 2.56
N SER A 33 -0.46 52.35 3.44
CA SER A 33 -0.44 51.95 4.84
C SER A 33 -1.29 52.84 5.76
N SER A 34 -1.80 52.30 6.88
CA SER A 34 -1.24 52.56 8.22
C SER A 34 -2.05 51.97 9.39
N ALA A 35 -1.32 51.19 10.21
CA ALA A 35 -1.19 51.24 11.67
C ALA A 35 -2.42 51.08 12.61
N SER A 36 -2.41 49.98 13.36
CA SER A 36 -2.47 49.92 14.84
C SER A 36 -2.15 48.45 15.25
N ARG A 37 -0.98 48.12 15.83
CA ARG A 37 -0.68 47.97 17.29
C ARG A 37 -1.88 47.43 18.09
N LEU A 38 -1.83 46.36 18.89
CA LEU A 38 -0.77 45.70 19.69
C LEU A 38 -1.31 44.28 20.11
N PRO A 39 -0.51 43.45 20.81
CA PRO A 39 -0.62 41.99 20.83
C PRO A 39 -1.40 41.44 22.01
N LYS A 40 -1.69 40.12 21.96
CA LYS A 40 -1.42 39.12 23.01
C LYS A 40 -2.37 37.93 22.83
N HIS A 41 -2.03 36.97 21.99
CA HIS A 41 -2.41 35.58 22.28
C HIS A 41 -1.28 34.69 21.78
N ILE A 42 -0.41 34.31 22.72
CA ILE A 42 0.39 33.10 22.63
C ILE A 42 -0.64 31.96 22.64
N GLY A 43 -1.17 31.65 21.47
CA GLY A 43 -1.87 30.41 21.21
C GLY A 43 -0.83 29.45 20.70
N LEU A 44 -0.18 28.73 21.62
CA LEU A 44 0.54 27.52 21.30
C LEU A 44 -0.51 26.56 20.72
N THR A 45 -0.72 26.59 19.40
CA THR A 45 -1.53 25.56 18.73
C THR A 45 -0.67 24.32 18.65
N ARG A 46 -0.64 23.66 19.81
CA ARG A 46 -0.54 22.23 20.05
C ARG A 46 -0.32 21.45 18.76
N LEU A 47 0.91 21.00 18.62
CA LEU A 47 1.28 19.78 17.90
C LEU A 47 0.29 18.69 18.32
N ALA A 48 -0.68 18.42 17.46
CA ALA A 48 -1.65 17.35 17.66
C ALA A 48 -1.32 16.22 16.69
N HIS A 49 -0.10 15.68 16.82
CA HIS A 49 0.18 14.30 16.43
C HIS A 49 0.47 13.56 17.73
N PHE A 50 -0.52 13.54 18.62
CA PHE A 50 -0.53 12.53 19.66
C PHE A 50 -0.81 11.22 18.93
N THR A 51 0.22 10.38 18.86
CA THR A 51 0.07 8.94 18.73
C THR A 51 -1.00 8.50 19.73
N ASN A 52 -2.22 8.29 19.26
CA ASN A 52 -3.23 7.61 20.04
C ASN A 52 -2.91 6.12 19.98
N LEU A 53 -1.95 5.70 20.81
CA LEU A 53 -1.90 4.34 21.28
C LEU A 53 -3.07 4.15 22.26
N SER A 54 -3.78 3.03 22.11
CA SER A 54 -4.90 2.57 22.94
C SER A 54 -6.28 3.19 22.63
N GLN A 55 -6.81 2.83 21.47
CA GLN A 55 -8.19 2.31 21.46
C GLN A 55 -8.19 1.00 20.69
N VAL A 56 -8.05 -0.10 21.43
CA VAL A 56 -8.62 -1.38 21.03
C VAL A 56 -10.14 -1.17 21.10
N PRO A 57 -10.89 -1.08 19.98
CA PRO A 57 -12.28 -1.39 20.06
C PRO A 57 -12.34 -2.88 20.38
N LYS A 58 -12.52 -3.22 21.67
CA LYS A 58 -13.08 -4.50 22.06
C LYS A 58 -14.50 -4.52 21.47
N ARG A 59 -14.62 -4.88 20.20
CA ARG A 59 -15.91 -5.02 19.52
C ARG A 59 -16.55 -6.27 20.11
N THR A 60 -17.27 -6.07 21.19
CA THR A 60 -18.18 -7.06 21.76
C THR A 60 -19.22 -7.43 20.72
N LEU A 61 -19.14 -8.67 20.28
CA LEU A 61 -20.18 -9.53 19.70
C LEU A 61 -21.48 -8.84 19.27
N ALA A 62 -21.67 -8.73 17.96
CA ALA A 62 -22.97 -8.84 17.34
C ALA A 62 -22.78 -9.57 16.00
N THR A 63 -23.07 -10.87 15.98
CA THR A 63 -23.30 -11.62 14.74
C THR A 63 -24.57 -11.08 14.10
N THR A 64 -24.48 -9.92 13.46
CA THR A 64 -25.45 -9.49 12.46
C THR A 64 -24.86 -9.84 11.12
N THR A 65 -24.81 -11.14 10.79
CA THR A 65 -24.68 -11.55 9.39
C THR A 65 -25.89 -10.96 8.66
N PRO A 66 -25.72 -10.01 7.72
CA PRO A 66 -26.83 -9.63 6.85
C PRO A 66 -27.27 -10.92 6.14
N SER A 67 -28.48 -11.33 6.46
CA SER A 67 -29.21 -12.49 5.95
C SER A 67 -28.86 -12.79 4.48
N GLY A 68 -27.91 -13.70 4.24
CA GLY A 68 -27.56 -14.19 2.89
C GLY A 68 -26.07 -14.35 2.57
N LYS A 69 -25.14 -13.79 3.34
CA LYS A 69 -23.69 -13.94 3.07
C LYS A 69 -23.15 -15.25 3.62
N THR A 70 -22.45 -16.01 2.77
CA THR A 70 -21.82 -17.28 3.14
C THR A 70 -20.45 -17.05 3.80
N GLN A 71 -19.93 -18.04 4.52
CA GLN A 71 -18.57 -17.99 5.11
C GLN A 71 -17.48 -17.51 4.12
N PRO A 72 -17.39 -18.02 2.87
CA PRO A 72 -16.41 -17.51 1.91
C PRO A 72 -16.68 -16.06 1.49
N ASP A 73 -17.93 -15.60 1.48
CA ASP A 73 -18.23 -14.19 1.17
C ASP A 73 -17.68 -13.26 2.27
N LEU A 74 -17.80 -13.66 3.54
CA LEU A 74 -17.29 -12.89 4.68
C LEU A 74 -15.76 -12.84 4.69
N ILE A 75 -15.10 -13.96 4.38
CA ILE A 75 -13.63 -14.01 4.24
C ILE A 75 -13.18 -13.13 3.06
N VAL A 76 -13.90 -13.18 1.94
CA VAL A 76 -13.61 -12.33 0.78
C VAL A 76 -13.79 -10.85 1.12
N GLU A 77 -14.78 -10.49 1.95
CA GLU A 77 -14.95 -9.12 2.43
C GLU A 77 -13.76 -8.65 3.27
N GLU A 78 -13.28 -9.45 4.22
CA GLU A 78 -12.09 -9.11 5.02
C GLU A 78 -10.84 -8.94 4.13
N LEU A 79 -10.61 -9.88 3.21
CA LEU A 79 -9.49 -9.79 2.27
C LEU A 79 -9.64 -8.61 1.30
N GLN A 80 -10.87 -8.23 0.95
CA GLN A 80 -11.12 -7.05 0.13
C GLN A 80 -10.71 -5.79 0.86
N GLU A 81 -11.07 -5.65 2.13
CA GLU A 81 -10.71 -4.48 2.95
C GLU A 81 -9.19 -4.33 3.06
N LEU A 82 -8.47 -5.43 3.29
CA LEU A 82 -7.01 -5.45 3.29
C LEU A 82 -6.40 -5.13 1.93
N TYR A 83 -7.00 -5.61 0.84
CA TYR A 83 -6.57 -5.30 -0.52
C TYR A 83 -6.74 -3.82 -0.86
N GLU A 84 -7.88 -3.20 -0.53
CA GLU A 84 -8.07 -1.76 -0.77
C GLU A 84 -7.07 -0.94 0.04
N THR A 85 -6.82 -1.31 1.30
CA THR A 85 -5.79 -0.64 2.13
C THR A 85 -4.40 -0.75 1.48
N ALA A 86 -3.98 -1.97 1.09
CA ALA A 86 -2.68 -2.18 0.46
C ALA A 86 -2.56 -1.46 -0.89
N LYS A 87 -3.65 -1.35 -1.63
CA LYS A 87 -3.71 -0.62 -2.90
C LYS A 87 -3.57 0.89 -2.69
N ASP A 88 -4.27 1.46 -1.72
CA ASP A 88 -4.17 2.88 -1.37
C ASP A 88 -2.72 3.23 -0.97
N GLU A 89 -2.10 2.43 -0.11
CA GLU A 89 -0.69 2.62 0.29
C GLU A 89 0.27 2.47 -0.91
N PHE A 90 0.02 1.52 -1.82
CA PHE A 90 0.80 1.36 -3.05
C PHE A 90 0.67 2.58 -3.99
N GLU A 91 -0.52 3.17 -4.12
CA GLU A 91 -0.74 4.37 -4.92
C GLU A 91 0.02 5.56 -4.33
N ILE A 92 -0.02 5.74 -3.01
CA ILE A 92 0.78 6.76 -2.31
C ILE A 92 2.27 6.54 -2.55
N ALA A 93 2.77 5.31 -2.37
CA ALA A 93 4.17 4.95 -2.57
C ALA A 93 4.65 5.20 -4.00
N THR A 94 3.79 4.91 -4.98
CA THR A 94 4.06 5.14 -6.40
C THR A 94 4.18 6.64 -6.69
N ASP A 95 3.24 7.44 -6.21
CA ASP A 95 3.23 8.88 -6.46
C ASP A 95 4.39 9.60 -5.75
N SER A 96 4.72 9.19 -4.53
CA SER A 96 5.81 9.77 -3.75
C SER A 96 7.19 9.37 -4.29
N THR A 97 7.33 8.17 -4.86
CA THR A 97 8.54 7.71 -5.58
C THR A 97 8.71 8.49 -6.89
N LYS A 98 7.66 8.62 -7.71
CA LYS A 98 7.69 9.44 -8.95
C LYS A 98 8.00 10.92 -8.69
N GLY A 99 7.55 11.43 -7.55
CA GLY A 99 7.81 12.80 -7.10
C GLY A 99 9.19 13.00 -6.46
N SER A 100 10.01 11.95 -6.34
CA SER A 100 11.30 11.96 -5.62
C SER A 100 11.20 12.63 -4.25
N THR A 101 10.11 12.36 -3.54
CA THR A 101 9.86 12.99 -2.24
C THR A 101 10.68 12.31 -1.14
N ILE A 102 10.87 13.02 -0.02
CA ILE A 102 11.53 12.44 1.17
C ILE A 102 10.71 11.32 1.84
N TYR A 103 9.44 11.16 1.46
CA TYR A 103 8.54 10.14 2.00
C TYR A 103 8.56 8.84 1.21
N ALA A 104 9.15 8.84 0.00
CA ALA A 104 9.12 7.70 -0.93
C ALA A 104 9.58 6.39 -0.28
N ALA A 105 10.65 6.41 0.52
CA ALA A 105 11.12 5.22 1.20
C ALA A 105 10.14 4.73 2.29
N SER A 106 9.55 5.65 3.05
CA SER A 106 8.58 5.32 4.09
C SER A 106 7.26 4.82 3.52
N ASP A 107 6.80 5.39 2.40
CA ASP A 107 5.53 5.00 1.79
C ASP A 107 5.65 3.62 1.12
N ARG A 108 6.80 3.31 0.49
CA ARG A 108 7.08 1.96 -0.01
C ARG A 108 7.08 0.93 1.12
N GLU A 109 7.64 1.28 2.28
CA GLU A 109 7.57 0.44 3.48
C GLU A 109 6.12 0.16 3.90
N SER A 110 5.28 1.22 3.97
CA SER A 110 3.85 1.08 4.29
C SER A 110 3.12 0.17 3.30
N ALA A 111 3.37 0.32 1.99
CA ALA A 111 2.79 -0.53 0.96
C ALA A 111 3.20 -2.00 1.13
N ARG A 112 4.48 -2.24 1.44
CA ARG A 112 5.00 -3.59 1.70
C ARG A 112 4.38 -4.20 2.95
N ASP A 113 4.27 -3.45 4.03
CA ASP A 113 3.70 -3.94 5.28
C ASP A 113 2.19 -4.25 5.14
N ALA A 114 1.44 -3.40 4.43
CA ALA A 114 0.04 -3.65 4.10
C ALA A 114 -0.13 -4.88 3.19
N LEU A 115 0.74 -5.06 2.19
CA LEU A 115 0.77 -6.28 1.37
C LEU A 115 1.06 -7.51 2.22
N ASN A 116 2.08 -7.47 3.09
CA ASN A 116 2.43 -8.58 3.98
C ASN A 116 1.25 -8.98 4.88
N GLN A 117 0.48 -8.02 5.37
CA GLN A 117 -0.73 -8.30 6.14
C GLN A 117 -1.79 -9.02 5.30
N LEU A 118 -2.03 -8.55 4.06
CA LEU A 118 -2.94 -9.21 3.12
C LEU A 118 -2.49 -10.66 2.83
N LEU A 119 -1.19 -10.87 2.59
CA LEU A 119 -0.62 -12.20 2.33
C LEU A 119 -0.72 -13.14 3.52
N ALA A 120 -0.48 -12.64 4.73
CA ALA A 120 -0.59 -13.41 5.96
C ALA A 120 -2.03 -13.93 6.13
N VAL A 121 -3.04 -13.05 6.00
CA VAL A 121 -4.46 -13.43 6.12
C VAL A 121 -4.89 -14.34 4.97
N PHE A 122 -4.49 -14.01 3.74
CA PHE A 122 -4.80 -14.84 2.57
C PHE A 122 -4.23 -16.25 2.70
N SER A 123 -2.97 -16.38 3.15
CA SER A 123 -2.33 -17.67 3.36
C SER A 123 -3.01 -18.44 4.49
N LEU A 124 -3.38 -17.78 5.57
CA LEU A 124 -4.08 -18.38 6.71
C LEU A 124 -5.41 -19.01 6.29
N TYR A 125 -6.16 -18.34 5.43
CA TYR A 125 -7.48 -18.80 4.97
C TYR A 125 -7.45 -19.75 3.77
N THR A 126 -6.36 -19.78 3.00
CA THR A 126 -6.29 -20.59 1.77
C THR A 126 -5.34 -21.78 1.85
N THR A 127 -4.44 -21.82 2.83
CA THR A 127 -3.51 -22.95 3.04
C THR A 127 -4.18 -23.98 3.93
N GLU A 128 -4.29 -25.23 3.49
CA GLU A 128 -4.70 -26.34 4.35
C GLU A 128 -3.64 -26.57 5.42
N VAL A 129 -4.01 -26.43 6.69
CA VAL A 129 -3.12 -26.80 7.80
C VAL A 129 -3.24 -28.30 7.96
N PRO A 130 -2.22 -29.12 7.63
CA PRO A 130 -2.33 -30.55 7.85
C PRO A 130 -2.39 -30.79 9.36
N SER A 131 -3.51 -31.32 9.84
CA SER A 131 -3.69 -31.76 11.22
C SER A 131 -2.89 -33.06 11.45
N TYR A 132 -1.58 -32.93 11.66
CA TYR A 132 -0.80 -33.96 12.34
C TYR A 132 0.12 -33.32 13.37
N GLU A 133 0.23 -34.01 14.51
CA GLU A 133 0.82 -33.53 15.75
C GLU A 133 2.30 -33.15 15.59
N GLU A 134 2.64 -31.88 15.83
CA GLU A 134 3.99 -31.48 16.18
C GLU A 134 3.93 -30.83 17.57
N SER A 135 4.49 -31.56 18.53
CA SER A 135 4.61 -31.20 19.94
C SER A 135 5.30 -29.86 20.16
N HIS A 136 4.54 -28.84 20.56
CA HIS A 136 5.09 -27.62 21.13
C HIS A 136 5.34 -27.80 22.63
N GLN A 137 6.58 -28.16 22.95
CA GLN A 137 7.15 -28.10 24.29
C GLN A 137 7.29 -26.61 24.70
N PRO A 138 6.94 -26.20 25.93
CA PRO A 138 7.01 -24.79 26.31
C PRO A 138 8.45 -24.44 26.65
N GLN A 139 9.16 -23.76 25.75
CA GLN A 139 10.46 -23.17 26.07
C GLN A 139 10.35 -21.64 26.10
N GLN A 140 10.25 -21.14 27.33
CA GLN A 140 10.36 -19.74 27.69
C GLN A 140 11.68 -19.16 27.17
N THR A 141 11.58 -18.13 26.33
CA THR A 141 12.66 -17.16 26.13
C THR A 141 12.05 -15.77 26.01
N GLN A 142 12.80 -14.79 26.49
CA GLN A 142 12.44 -13.48 27.03
C GLN A 142 11.67 -12.51 26.08
N PRO A 143 11.00 -11.48 26.64
CA PRO A 143 10.34 -10.45 25.86
C PRO A 143 11.39 -9.50 25.29
N ASP A 144 11.66 -9.61 24.00
CA ASP A 144 12.46 -8.63 23.28
C ASP A 144 11.63 -8.03 22.14
N ASP A 145 11.72 -6.71 22.09
CA ASP A 145 11.08 -5.71 21.24
C ASP A 145 11.09 -6.04 19.73
N GLY A 146 10.10 -6.82 19.27
CA GLY A 146 9.95 -7.16 17.86
C GLY A 146 8.51 -7.47 17.55
N GLY A 147 7.78 -6.48 17.05
CA GLY A 147 6.34 -6.51 16.80
C GLY A 147 5.91 -7.64 15.85
N SER A 148 5.72 -8.84 16.38
CA SER A 148 4.83 -9.82 15.76
C SER A 148 3.42 -9.25 15.90
N GLN A 149 3.05 -8.36 14.97
CA GLN A 149 1.72 -7.80 14.85
C GLN A 149 0.76 -8.96 14.71
N MET A 150 0.18 -9.39 15.84
CA MET A 150 -0.74 -10.52 15.88
C MET A 150 -1.89 -10.18 14.96
N VAL A 151 -1.94 -10.82 13.80
CA VAL A 151 -2.97 -10.60 12.80
C VAL A 151 -4.27 -11.15 13.39
N SER A 152 -5.07 -10.24 13.93
CA SER A 152 -6.36 -10.56 14.53
C SER A 152 -7.36 -10.87 13.43
N THR A 153 -7.33 -12.09 12.91
CA THR A 153 -8.26 -12.55 11.88
C THR A 153 -9.66 -12.78 12.44
N TYR A 154 -10.69 -12.54 11.62
CA TYR A 154 -12.08 -12.66 12.04
C TYR A 154 -12.57 -14.12 12.15
N PHE A 155 -11.93 -15.04 11.43
CA PHE A 155 -12.25 -16.47 11.40
C PHE A 155 -11.11 -17.33 11.94
N ASP A 156 -11.46 -18.43 12.60
CA ASP A 156 -10.49 -19.48 12.95
C ASP A 156 -10.17 -20.29 11.68
N PRO A 157 -8.89 -20.35 11.24
CA PRO A 157 -8.51 -21.13 10.07
C PRO A 157 -8.81 -22.63 10.18
N ALA A 158 -8.99 -23.18 11.39
CA ALA A 158 -9.39 -24.57 11.58
C ALA A 158 -10.85 -24.84 11.19
N GLU A 159 -11.71 -23.82 11.22
CA GLU A 159 -13.15 -23.95 10.93
C GLU A 159 -13.51 -23.71 9.45
N ILE A 160 -12.52 -23.44 8.60
CA ILE A 160 -12.74 -23.15 7.17
C ILE A 160 -12.76 -24.44 6.36
N THR A 161 -13.91 -24.74 5.75
CA THR A 161 -14.08 -25.89 4.86
C THR A 161 -13.18 -25.77 3.62
N PRO A 162 -12.65 -26.89 3.07
CA PRO A 162 -11.78 -26.85 1.91
C PRO A 162 -12.44 -26.17 0.70
N GLU A 163 -13.75 -26.39 0.50
CA GLU A 163 -14.52 -25.71 -0.55
C GLU A 163 -14.51 -24.18 -0.40
N SER A 164 -14.61 -23.67 0.83
CA SER A 164 -14.53 -22.23 1.10
C SER A 164 -13.13 -21.68 0.80
N ARG A 165 -12.07 -22.45 1.12
CA ARG A 165 -10.67 -22.05 0.83
C ARG A 165 -10.45 -21.90 -0.66
N GLU A 166 -10.91 -22.87 -1.45
CA GLU A 166 -10.80 -22.85 -2.91
C GLU A 166 -11.55 -21.66 -3.51
N GLU A 167 -12.77 -21.38 -3.02
CA GLU A 167 -13.57 -20.27 -3.53
C GLU A 167 -12.94 -18.92 -3.18
N VAL A 168 -12.43 -18.74 -1.96
CA VAL A 168 -11.67 -17.54 -1.56
C VAL A 168 -10.43 -17.37 -2.44
N LYS A 169 -9.65 -18.44 -2.60
CA LYS A 169 -8.45 -18.46 -3.45
C LYS A 169 -8.76 -18.09 -4.90
N ARG A 170 -9.86 -18.59 -5.46
CA ARG A 170 -10.32 -18.27 -6.82
C ARG A 170 -10.69 -16.80 -6.98
N ARG A 171 -11.36 -16.20 -5.99
CA ARG A 171 -11.83 -14.81 -6.06
C ARG A 171 -10.75 -13.78 -5.80
N VAL A 172 -9.83 -14.06 -4.87
CA VAL A 172 -8.87 -13.08 -4.36
C VAL A 172 -7.45 -13.32 -4.89
N GLY A 173 -7.11 -14.57 -5.23
CA GLY A 173 -5.73 -14.96 -5.54
C GLY A 173 -5.13 -14.26 -6.76
N GLN A 174 -5.92 -13.92 -7.79
CA GLN A 174 -5.40 -13.13 -8.92
C GLN A 174 -4.98 -11.73 -8.48
N ARG A 175 -5.85 -11.03 -7.74
CA ARG A 175 -5.63 -9.64 -7.31
C ARG A 175 -4.46 -9.52 -6.36
N VAL A 176 -4.31 -10.49 -5.46
CA VAL A 176 -3.16 -10.60 -4.56
C VAL A 176 -1.85 -10.70 -5.37
N ARG A 177 -1.78 -11.60 -6.36
CA ARG A 177 -0.58 -11.75 -7.21
C ARG A 177 -0.30 -10.51 -8.05
N GLU A 178 -1.33 -9.85 -8.56
CA GLU A 178 -1.17 -8.59 -9.32
C GLU A 178 -0.53 -7.51 -8.44
N LEU A 179 -1.02 -7.36 -7.19
CA LEU A 179 -0.47 -6.38 -6.25
C LEU A 179 0.94 -6.75 -5.78
N GLU A 180 1.22 -8.03 -5.52
CA GLU A 180 2.57 -8.51 -5.20
C GLU A 180 3.59 -8.12 -6.28
N ASN A 181 3.28 -8.41 -7.54
CA ASN A 181 4.17 -8.08 -8.65
C ASN A 181 4.32 -6.56 -8.81
N ALA A 182 3.23 -5.79 -8.65
CA ALA A 182 3.28 -4.34 -8.74
C ALA A 182 4.17 -3.70 -7.65
N VAL A 183 4.09 -4.19 -6.41
CA VAL A 183 4.96 -3.73 -5.31
C VAL A 183 6.41 -4.12 -5.57
N ALA A 184 6.67 -5.35 -6.03
CA ALA A 184 8.01 -5.80 -6.37
C ALA A 184 8.65 -4.94 -7.49
N ASP A 185 7.90 -4.65 -8.55
CA ASP A 185 8.33 -3.79 -9.65
C ASP A 185 8.63 -2.36 -9.16
N LEU A 186 7.81 -1.81 -8.26
CA LEU A 186 8.04 -0.49 -7.67
C LEU A 186 9.33 -0.47 -6.84
N GLU A 187 9.58 -1.51 -6.04
CA GLU A 187 10.81 -1.64 -5.26
C GLU A 187 12.05 -1.81 -6.12
N GLU A 188 11.97 -2.56 -7.23
CA GLU A 188 13.08 -2.71 -8.16
C GLU A 188 13.46 -1.37 -8.78
N ARG A 189 12.48 -0.63 -9.31
CA ARG A 189 12.71 0.70 -9.92
C ARG A 189 13.29 1.69 -8.92
N ALA A 190 12.79 1.68 -7.68
CA ALA A 190 13.27 2.58 -6.64
C ALA A 190 14.71 2.29 -6.18
N LYS A 191 15.27 1.10 -6.48
CA LYS A 191 16.70 0.80 -6.24
C LYS A 191 17.61 1.35 -7.34
N GLU A 192 17.05 1.70 -8.50
CA GLU A 192 17.79 2.20 -9.66
C GLU A 192 17.90 3.74 -9.71
N ASP A 193 17.05 4.46 -8.97
CA ASP A 193 17.05 5.94 -8.82
C ASP A 193 18.06 6.44 -7.76
#